data_AF-A0A970F7G8-F1
#
_entry.id   AF-A0A970F7G8-F1
#
_cell.length_a   1.000
_cell.length_b   1.000
_cell.length_c   1.000
_cell.angle_alpha   90.00
_cell.angle_beta   90.00
_cell.angle_gamma   90.00
#
_symmetry.space_group_name_H-M   'P 1'
#
loop_
_entity.id
_entity.type
_entity.pdbx_description
1 polymer ?
#
loop_
_entity_poly.entity_id
_entity_poly.type
_entity_poly.pdbx_seq_one_letter_code
_entity_poly.pdbx_strand_id
1 'polypeptide(L)'
;DVNTYGKKGTNFFPGAYSLGEILADEGYNQMLFIGSWAGFAGRDKYFKQHGHYEVRDVYWARDQGLIPKDYWEWWGYEDRKLFDFAKDSLTELANQAEPFNFTMLTTDTHFEDGYATEETPNRFNDQYSNVIYDSDRQVKAFLEWIKSQPFYEETTVVIVGDHLTMDRDFFDADDPNYQRTIYNVFLNSPIQPVQSKNRILTSLDLFPTTLAALGVEVKGERLALGVNLFSSEPTLAEKIGFDNLYQALMQRSDFYDQNLMQGTDEALMPEESSD
;
A
#
# COMPACT_ATOMS: atom_id res chain seq x y z
N ASP A 1 -1.90 20.66 -4.20
CA ASP A 1 -1.95 19.29 -4.76
C ASP A 1 -1.32 18.34 -3.75
N VAL A 2 -2.04 17.32 -3.27
CA VAL A 2 -1.52 16.36 -2.29
C VAL A 2 -0.30 15.60 -2.83
N ASN A 3 -0.19 15.41 -4.15
CA ASN A 3 0.95 14.76 -4.79
C ASN A 3 2.21 15.65 -4.83
N THR A 4 2.09 16.93 -4.46
CA THR A 4 3.24 17.81 -4.24
C THR A 4 3.77 17.77 -2.82
N TYR A 5 2.98 17.24 -1.88
CA TYR A 5 3.47 16.96 -0.54
C TYR A 5 4.60 15.94 -0.60
N GLY A 6 5.71 16.25 0.05
CA GLY A 6 6.92 15.44 -0.07
C GLY A 6 7.67 15.59 -1.39
N LYS A 7 7.35 16.49 -2.33
CA LYS A 7 8.28 16.81 -3.45
C LYS A 7 9.36 17.80 -3.01
N LYS A 8 8.99 18.88 -2.31
CA LYS A 8 9.92 19.95 -1.87
C LYS A 8 10.29 19.90 -0.38
N GLY A 9 9.47 19.31 0.48
CA GLY A 9 9.73 19.20 1.93
C GLY A 9 10.85 18.20 2.26
N THR A 10 11.67 18.51 3.27
CA THR A 10 12.74 17.63 3.77
C THR A 10 12.21 16.55 4.71
N ASN A 11 11.20 16.87 5.52
CA ASN A 11 10.57 15.96 6.46
C ASN A 11 9.17 15.60 5.97
N PHE A 12 8.82 14.32 6.00
CA PHE A 12 7.51 13.80 5.63
C PHE A 12 6.82 13.32 6.91
N PHE A 13 5.80 14.01 7.42
CA PHE A 13 5.09 13.62 8.65
C PHE A 13 5.99 13.35 9.87
N PRO A 14 6.86 14.30 10.28
CA PRO A 14 7.91 14.05 11.26
C PRO A 14 7.42 13.64 12.66
N GLY A 15 6.15 13.85 12.99
CA GLY A 15 5.60 13.38 14.27
C GLY A 15 4.70 12.15 14.16
N ALA A 16 4.54 11.57 12.97
CA ALA A 16 3.91 10.28 12.81
C ALA A 16 4.86 9.17 13.28
N TYR A 17 4.28 8.10 13.82
CA TYR A 17 4.98 6.86 14.12
C TYR A 17 4.32 5.72 13.35
N SER A 18 5.11 5.00 12.58
CA SER A 18 4.62 4.08 11.55
C SER A 18 4.83 2.60 11.90
N LEU A 19 4.21 1.71 11.11
CA LEU A 19 4.54 0.28 11.09
C LEU A 19 6.03 0.06 10.82
N GLY A 20 6.59 0.84 9.89
CA GLY A 20 8.00 0.76 9.54
C GLY A 20 8.93 0.98 10.72
N GLU A 21 8.68 1.99 11.53
CA GLU A 21 9.51 2.27 12.70
C GLU A 21 9.39 1.16 13.76
N ILE A 22 8.18 0.64 14.00
CA ILE A 22 7.97 -0.51 14.90
C ILE A 22 8.79 -1.72 14.45
N LEU A 23 8.76 -2.03 13.15
CA LEU A 23 9.50 -3.17 12.61
C LEU A 23 11.02 -2.93 12.60
N ALA A 24 11.45 -1.69 12.35
CA ALA A 24 12.87 -1.33 12.41
C ALA A 24 13.44 -1.49 13.83
N ASP A 25 12.68 -1.10 14.86
CA ASP A 25 13.06 -1.27 16.27
C ASP A 25 13.20 -2.76 16.66
N GLU A 26 12.42 -3.64 16.02
CA GLU A 26 12.50 -5.10 16.17
C GLU A 26 13.50 -5.76 15.21
N GLY A 27 14.31 -4.97 14.50
CA GLY A 27 15.43 -5.44 13.68
C GLY A 27 15.05 -5.96 12.29
N TYR A 28 13.89 -5.58 11.75
CA TYR A 28 13.48 -5.98 10.40
C TYR A 28 14.28 -5.27 9.32
N ASN A 29 14.71 -6.02 8.31
CA ASN A 29 15.15 -5.46 7.03
C ASN A 29 13.92 -5.14 6.17
N GLN A 30 13.81 -3.89 5.73
CA GLN A 30 12.57 -3.41 5.10
C GLN A 30 12.82 -2.90 3.69
N MET A 31 11.91 -3.22 2.77
CA MET A 31 12.03 -2.85 1.37
C MET A 31 10.69 -2.36 0.79
N LEU A 32 10.75 -1.22 0.10
CA LEU A 32 9.75 -0.79 -0.85
C LEU A 32 10.21 -1.16 -2.25
N PHE A 33 9.43 -1.99 -2.94
CA PHE A 33 9.71 -2.46 -4.30
C PHE A 33 8.59 -2.05 -5.26
N ILE A 34 8.86 -1.11 -6.17
CA ILE A 34 7.83 -0.52 -7.03
C ILE A 34 8.31 -0.29 -8.47
N GLY A 35 7.38 -0.38 -9.42
CA GLY A 35 7.65 -0.15 -10.84
C GLY A 35 7.72 1.31 -11.22
N SER A 36 7.13 2.17 -10.39
CA SER A 36 7.02 3.61 -10.60
C SER A 36 8.08 4.40 -9.85
N TRP A 37 8.28 5.67 -10.21
CA TRP A 37 9.21 6.54 -9.50
C TRP A 37 8.80 6.76 -8.03
N ALA A 38 9.68 6.41 -7.09
CA ALA A 38 9.39 6.50 -5.66
C ALA A 38 9.23 7.93 -5.13
N GLY A 39 9.81 8.93 -5.79
CA GLY A 39 9.64 10.34 -5.38
C GLY A 39 8.24 10.90 -5.67
N PHE A 40 7.44 10.22 -6.49
CA PHE A 40 6.05 10.60 -6.71
C PHE A 40 5.25 10.46 -5.39
N ALA A 41 4.50 11.52 -5.06
CA ALA A 41 3.75 11.66 -3.80
C ALA A 41 4.60 11.50 -2.51
N GLY A 42 5.92 11.68 -2.61
CA GLY A 42 6.83 11.60 -1.45
C GLY A 42 6.97 10.21 -0.84
N ARG A 43 6.66 9.13 -1.58
CA ARG A 43 6.75 7.76 -1.07
C ARG A 43 8.16 7.42 -0.59
N ASP A 44 9.18 7.80 -1.37
CA ASP A 44 10.57 7.61 -0.98
C ASP A 44 10.90 8.25 0.38
N LYS A 45 10.38 9.46 0.65
CA LYS A 45 10.58 10.14 1.93
C LYS A 45 9.85 9.44 3.06
N TYR A 46 8.58 9.06 2.87
CA TYR A 46 7.84 8.28 3.85
C TYR A 46 8.62 7.03 4.24
N PHE A 47 8.92 6.16 3.28
CA PHE A 47 9.55 4.88 3.53
C PHE A 47 11.00 5.00 4.08
N LYS A 48 11.78 6.00 3.65
CA LYS A 48 13.14 6.20 4.19
C LYS A 48 13.14 6.79 5.61
N GLN A 49 12.21 7.70 5.91
CA GLN A 49 12.15 8.40 7.21
C GLN A 49 11.40 7.60 8.27
N HIS A 50 10.45 6.77 7.86
CA HIS A 50 9.59 5.99 8.74
C HIS A 50 9.86 4.48 8.60
N GLY A 51 11.03 4.04 9.08
CA GLY A 51 11.43 2.62 9.10
C GLY A 51 12.63 2.25 8.24
N HIS A 52 13.36 3.23 7.69
CA HIS A 52 14.64 3.02 7.00
C HIS A 52 14.59 2.00 5.85
N TYR A 53 13.50 2.01 5.07
CA TYR A 53 13.34 1.06 3.98
C TYR A 53 14.38 1.29 2.90
N GLU A 54 14.92 0.19 2.37
CA GLU A 54 15.53 0.20 1.05
C GLU A 54 14.44 0.48 0.00
N VAL A 55 14.72 1.38 -0.94
CA VAL A 55 13.77 1.74 -2.00
C VAL A 55 14.34 1.27 -3.34
N ARG A 56 13.64 0.30 -3.97
CA ARG A 56 13.93 -0.21 -5.30
C ARG A 56 12.82 0.20 -6.25
N ASP A 57 13.08 1.22 -7.05
CA ASP A 57 12.13 1.81 -7.99
C ASP A 57 12.60 1.68 -9.46
N VAL A 58 11.93 2.36 -10.40
CA VAL A 58 12.33 2.38 -11.82
C VAL A 58 13.80 2.76 -12.04
N TYR A 59 14.37 3.67 -11.23
CA TYR A 59 15.76 4.10 -11.39
C TYR A 59 16.72 3.03 -10.88
N TRP A 60 16.39 2.39 -9.76
CA TRP A 60 17.15 1.22 -9.29
C TRP A 60 17.20 0.11 -10.36
N ALA A 61 16.06 -0.21 -10.99
CA ALA A 61 16.01 -1.24 -12.03
C ALA A 61 16.88 -0.90 -13.25
N ARG A 62 16.95 0.38 -13.65
CA ARG A 62 17.85 0.87 -14.70
C ARG A 62 19.32 0.76 -14.30
N ASP A 63 19.65 1.11 -13.06
CA ASP A 63 21.02 1.06 -12.54
C ASP A 63 21.54 -0.39 -12.42
N GLN A 64 20.66 -1.34 -12.07
CA GLN A 64 20.97 -2.77 -12.07
C GLN A 64 20.98 -3.40 -13.48
N GLY A 65 20.58 -2.66 -14.52
CA GLY A 65 20.51 -3.16 -15.88
C GLY A 65 19.38 -4.18 -16.13
N LEU A 66 18.37 -4.21 -15.27
CA LEU A 66 17.16 -5.05 -15.44
C LEU A 66 16.28 -4.54 -16.59
N ILE A 67 16.36 -3.23 -16.87
CA ILE A 67 15.71 -2.55 -17.98
C ILE A 67 16.69 -1.55 -18.64
N PRO A 68 16.51 -1.18 -19.92
CA PRO A 68 17.32 -0.15 -20.58
C PRO A 68 17.36 1.18 -19.80
N LYS A 69 18.47 1.92 -19.91
CA LYS A 69 18.70 3.15 -19.11
C LYS A 69 17.65 4.25 -19.34
N ASP A 70 17.07 4.30 -20.53
CA ASP A 70 16.03 5.23 -20.95
C ASP A 70 14.61 4.61 -20.90
N TYR A 71 14.48 3.36 -20.41
CA TYR A 71 13.21 2.63 -20.39
C TYR A 71 12.17 3.30 -19.51
N TRP A 72 11.04 3.70 -20.08
CA TRP A 72 9.91 4.25 -19.33
C TRP A 72 8.62 3.83 -20.02
N GLU A 73 7.87 2.93 -19.40
CA GLU A 73 6.55 2.52 -19.85
C GLU A 73 5.50 2.83 -18.79
N TRP A 74 4.39 3.43 -19.20
CA TRP A 74 3.28 3.78 -18.31
C TRP A 74 3.76 4.62 -17.10
N TRP A 75 3.77 4.04 -15.89
CA TRP A 75 4.24 4.67 -14.65
C TRP A 75 5.73 4.44 -14.33
N GLY A 76 6.42 3.63 -15.12
CA GLY A 76 7.86 3.35 -15.03
C GLY A 76 8.23 2.06 -15.75
N TYR A 77 7.75 0.92 -15.25
CA TYR A 77 7.74 -0.36 -15.97
C TYR A 77 6.53 -1.20 -15.55
N GLU A 78 6.17 -2.18 -16.39
CA GLU A 78 4.97 -3.01 -16.32
C GLU A 78 4.98 -3.97 -15.13
N ASP A 79 3.80 -4.32 -14.59
CA ASP A 79 3.68 -5.19 -13.42
C ASP A 79 4.25 -6.59 -13.67
N ARG A 80 4.25 -7.05 -14.93
CA ARG A 80 4.88 -8.33 -15.29
C ARG A 80 6.36 -8.37 -14.95
N LYS A 81 7.07 -7.28 -15.25
CA LYS A 81 8.48 -7.14 -14.86
C LYS A 81 8.62 -6.92 -13.36
N LEU A 82 7.69 -6.17 -12.76
CA LEU A 82 7.64 -5.98 -11.31
C LEU A 82 7.62 -7.30 -10.55
N PHE A 83 6.69 -8.19 -10.89
CA PHE A 83 6.57 -9.50 -10.24
C PHE A 83 7.80 -10.36 -10.47
N ASP A 84 8.43 -10.31 -11.64
CA ASP A 84 9.65 -11.07 -11.89
C ASP A 84 10.84 -10.54 -11.08
N PHE A 85 11.08 -9.23 -11.09
CA PHE A 85 12.18 -8.62 -10.33
C PHE A 85 11.95 -8.68 -8.80
N ALA A 86 10.68 -8.67 -8.36
CA ALA A 86 10.32 -8.81 -6.95
C ALA A 86 10.71 -10.19 -6.40
N LYS A 87 10.65 -11.26 -7.21
CA LYS A 87 11.08 -12.61 -6.78
C LYS A 87 12.55 -12.63 -6.37
N ASP A 88 13.39 -11.99 -7.17
CA ASP A 88 14.83 -11.92 -6.90
C ASP A 88 15.12 -11.08 -5.65
N SER A 89 14.51 -9.89 -5.55
CA SER A 89 14.71 -9.00 -4.40
C SER A 89 14.17 -9.58 -3.09
N LEU A 90 13.02 -10.25 -3.13
CA LEU A 90 12.46 -10.92 -1.96
C LEU A 90 13.30 -12.14 -1.56
N THR A 91 13.86 -12.88 -2.52
CA THR A 91 14.80 -13.98 -2.25
C THR A 91 16.08 -13.47 -1.60
N GLU A 92 16.63 -12.35 -2.09
CA GLU A 92 17.78 -11.70 -1.47
C GLU A 92 17.50 -11.30 -0.02
N LEU A 93 16.35 -10.66 0.22
CA LEU A 93 15.94 -10.20 1.55
C LEU A 93 15.72 -11.37 2.52
N ALA A 94 15.06 -12.44 2.06
CA ALA A 94 14.76 -13.62 2.86
C ALA A 94 15.98 -14.52 3.15
N ASN A 95 17.09 -14.35 2.43
CA ASN A 95 18.35 -15.07 2.70
C ASN A 95 19.20 -14.40 3.78
N GLN A 96 18.79 -13.24 4.30
CA GLN A 96 19.45 -12.57 5.41
C GLN A 96 19.05 -13.24 6.75
N ALA A 97 19.83 -13.00 7.80
CA ALA A 97 19.57 -13.63 9.10
C ALA A 97 18.44 -12.94 9.87
N GLU A 98 18.27 -11.64 9.63
CA GLU A 98 17.27 -10.78 10.23
C GLU A 98 15.89 -10.97 9.57
N PRO A 99 14.78 -10.72 10.29
CA PRO A 99 13.44 -10.79 9.73
C PRO A 99 13.25 -9.71 8.65
N PHE A 100 12.25 -9.88 7.79
CA PHE A 100 12.03 -8.95 6.68
C PHE A 100 10.61 -8.40 6.57
N ASN A 101 10.52 -7.20 5.99
CA ASN A 101 9.28 -6.59 5.54
C ASN A 101 9.41 -6.17 4.07
N PHE A 102 8.62 -6.78 3.19
CA PHE A 102 8.64 -6.48 1.76
C PHE A 102 7.30 -5.89 1.33
N THR A 103 7.31 -4.62 0.93
CA THR A 103 6.13 -3.89 0.46
C THR A 103 6.25 -3.63 -1.04
N MET A 104 5.24 -4.01 -1.82
CA MET A 104 5.18 -3.75 -3.25
C MET A 104 3.83 -3.16 -3.68
N LEU A 105 3.83 -2.46 -4.81
CA LEU A 105 2.65 -1.82 -5.39
C LEU A 105 2.60 -2.03 -6.90
N THR A 106 1.50 -2.59 -7.39
CA THR A 106 1.16 -2.76 -8.81
C THR A 106 0.58 -1.47 -9.40
N THR A 107 0.74 -1.25 -10.70
CA THR A 107 0.30 -0.01 -11.38
C THR A 107 -0.41 -0.21 -12.73
N ASP A 108 -0.43 -1.41 -13.30
CA ASP A 108 -1.04 -1.61 -14.63
C ASP A 108 -2.55 -1.39 -14.59
N THR A 109 -3.21 -1.59 -13.43
CA THR A 109 -4.66 -1.32 -13.25
C THR A 109 -5.00 0.15 -12.96
N HIS A 110 -4.03 1.06 -13.05
CA HIS A 110 -4.25 2.49 -12.81
C HIS A 110 -5.18 3.11 -13.86
N PHE A 111 -6.04 4.05 -13.46
CA PHE A 111 -6.96 4.73 -14.37
C PHE A 111 -6.23 5.60 -15.41
N GLU A 112 -6.80 5.88 -16.58
CA GLU A 112 -8.05 5.33 -17.17
C GLU A 112 -7.74 4.05 -17.97
N ASP A 113 -8.67 3.08 -17.99
CA ASP A 113 -8.61 1.80 -18.71
C ASP A 113 -7.44 0.84 -18.39
N GLY A 114 -6.48 1.23 -17.56
CA GLY A 114 -5.28 0.46 -17.28
C GLY A 114 -4.31 0.39 -18.46
N TYR A 115 -3.20 -0.31 -18.26
CA TYR A 115 -2.16 -0.52 -19.25
C TYR A 115 -2.15 -1.96 -19.75
N ALA A 116 -2.56 -2.14 -21.00
CA ALA A 116 -2.49 -3.41 -21.69
C ALA A 116 -1.20 -3.52 -22.51
N THR A 117 -0.60 -4.71 -22.49
CA THR A 117 0.53 -5.08 -23.36
C THR A 117 0.06 -6.07 -24.42
N GLU A 118 0.94 -6.41 -25.38
CA GLU A 118 0.66 -7.49 -26.34
C GLU A 118 0.40 -8.86 -25.67
N GLU A 119 0.85 -9.03 -24.42
CA GLU A 119 0.70 -10.27 -23.65
C GLU A 119 -0.53 -10.27 -22.74
N THR A 120 -1.22 -9.13 -22.62
CA THR A 120 -2.44 -9.00 -21.83
C THR A 120 -3.55 -9.86 -22.47
N PRO A 121 -4.16 -10.79 -21.72
CA PRO A 121 -5.19 -11.67 -22.27
C PRO A 121 -6.39 -10.88 -22.78
N ASN A 122 -6.81 -11.15 -24.02
CA ASN A 122 -8.03 -10.59 -24.59
C ASN A 122 -9.22 -11.54 -24.35
N ARG A 123 -9.82 -11.47 -23.16
CA ARG A 123 -10.96 -12.29 -22.72
C ARG A 123 -12.30 -11.57 -22.70
N PHE A 124 -12.26 -10.26 -22.49
CA PHE A 124 -13.43 -9.39 -22.37
C PHE A 124 -13.47 -8.39 -23.53
N ASN A 125 -14.63 -7.78 -23.75
CA ASN A 125 -14.84 -6.84 -24.85
C ASN A 125 -14.36 -5.41 -24.53
N ASP A 126 -13.68 -5.21 -23.41
CA ASP A 126 -13.13 -3.95 -22.94
C ASP A 126 -11.70 -4.14 -22.38
N GLN A 127 -10.87 -3.11 -22.49
CA GLN A 127 -9.47 -3.20 -22.09
C GLN A 127 -9.32 -3.34 -20.58
N TYR A 128 -10.09 -2.58 -19.80
CA TYR A 128 -9.87 -2.50 -18.36
C TYR A 128 -10.16 -3.83 -17.66
N SER A 129 -11.21 -4.55 -18.05
CA SER A 129 -11.49 -5.91 -17.56
C SER A 129 -10.37 -6.88 -17.91
N ASN A 130 -9.76 -6.75 -19.10
CA ASN A 130 -8.62 -7.57 -19.51
C ASN A 130 -7.37 -7.28 -18.68
N VAL A 131 -7.11 -6.00 -18.36
CA VAL A 131 -5.99 -5.57 -17.50
C VAL A 131 -6.20 -6.02 -16.05
N ILE A 132 -7.40 -5.84 -15.49
CA ILE A 132 -7.75 -6.33 -14.13
C ILE A 132 -7.59 -7.85 -14.06
N TYR A 133 -8.06 -8.58 -15.06
CA TYR A 133 -7.90 -10.03 -15.13
C TYR A 133 -6.43 -10.45 -15.21
N ASP A 134 -5.61 -9.71 -15.96
CA ASP A 134 -4.19 -10.00 -16.04
C ASP A 134 -3.48 -9.74 -14.71
N SER A 135 -3.81 -8.65 -14.03
CA SER A 135 -3.29 -8.34 -12.69
C SER A 135 -3.65 -9.44 -11.69
N ASP A 136 -4.92 -9.89 -11.64
CA ASP A 136 -5.34 -11.03 -10.79
C ASP A 136 -4.53 -12.30 -11.08
N ARG A 137 -4.34 -12.62 -12.37
CA ARG A 137 -3.54 -13.78 -12.79
C ARG A 137 -2.09 -13.67 -12.32
N GLN A 138 -1.48 -12.49 -12.41
CA GLN A 138 -0.10 -12.24 -12.02
C GLN A 138 0.08 -12.27 -10.50
N VAL A 139 -0.83 -11.64 -9.74
CA VAL A 139 -0.85 -11.72 -8.26
C VAL A 139 -0.96 -13.17 -7.80
N LYS A 140 -1.86 -13.95 -8.41
CA LYS A 140 -1.98 -15.39 -8.12
C LYS A 140 -0.67 -16.13 -8.39
N ALA A 141 -0.05 -15.90 -9.55
CA ALA A 141 1.21 -16.56 -9.90
C ALA A 141 2.34 -16.21 -8.93
N PHE A 142 2.43 -14.95 -8.51
CA PHE A 142 3.40 -14.50 -7.51
C PHE A 142 3.14 -15.12 -6.14
N LEU A 143 1.88 -15.20 -5.70
CA LEU A 143 1.51 -15.87 -4.45
C LEU A 143 1.82 -17.37 -4.47
N GLU A 144 1.56 -18.07 -5.58
CA GLU A 144 1.95 -19.48 -5.72
C GLU A 144 3.48 -19.66 -5.72
N TRP A 145 4.22 -18.71 -6.28
CA TRP A 145 5.68 -18.71 -6.16
C TRP A 145 6.12 -18.47 -4.70
N ILE A 146 5.54 -17.49 -3.99
CA ILE A 146 5.79 -17.24 -2.56
C ILE A 146 5.54 -18.52 -1.75
N LYS A 147 4.41 -19.20 -1.95
CA LYS A 147 4.06 -20.47 -1.28
C LYS A 147 5.08 -21.59 -1.48
N SER A 148 5.83 -21.54 -2.58
CA SER A 148 6.88 -22.52 -2.87
C SER A 148 8.23 -22.19 -2.22
N GLN A 149 8.38 -21.01 -1.60
CA GLN A 149 9.65 -20.58 -0.99
C GLN A 149 9.83 -21.11 0.44
N PRO A 150 11.07 -21.36 0.89
CA PRO A 150 11.35 -21.84 2.25
C PRO A 150 10.87 -20.91 3.36
N PHE A 151 10.77 -19.61 3.09
CA PHE A 151 10.34 -18.60 4.07
C PHE A 151 8.81 -18.52 4.24
N TYR A 152 8.02 -19.19 3.39
CA TYR A 152 6.57 -18.99 3.33
C TYR A 152 5.85 -19.22 4.66
N GLU A 153 6.12 -20.33 5.33
CA GLU A 153 5.40 -20.74 6.55
C GLU A 153 5.60 -19.72 7.70
N GLU A 154 6.72 -18.99 7.71
CA GLU A 154 7.05 -17.97 8.72
C GLU A 154 6.82 -16.54 8.19
N THR A 155 6.11 -16.39 7.06
CA THR A 155 5.82 -15.08 6.45
C THR A 155 4.32 -14.82 6.43
N THR A 156 3.87 -13.80 7.16
CA THR A 156 2.52 -13.25 7.00
C THR A 156 2.42 -12.50 5.67
N VAL A 157 1.46 -12.88 4.83
CA VAL A 157 1.19 -12.19 3.55
C VAL A 157 -0.10 -11.40 3.66
N VAL A 158 -0.02 -10.08 3.40
CA VAL A 158 -1.17 -9.17 3.38
C VAL A 158 -1.37 -8.68 1.95
N ILE A 159 -2.54 -8.94 1.37
CA ILE A 159 -2.93 -8.39 0.07
C ILE A 159 -4.09 -7.45 0.32
N VAL A 160 -3.98 -6.21 -0.17
CA VAL A 160 -5.01 -5.19 -0.01
C VAL A 160 -5.10 -4.36 -1.30
N GLY A 161 -6.31 -4.05 -1.74
CA GLY A 161 -6.50 -2.99 -2.73
C GLY A 161 -6.21 -1.62 -2.11
N ASP A 162 -5.67 -0.70 -2.87
CA ASP A 162 -5.37 0.66 -2.40
C ASP A 162 -6.63 1.53 -2.30
N HIS A 163 -7.48 1.49 -3.33
CA HIS A 163 -8.75 2.21 -3.39
C HIS A 163 -9.75 1.55 -4.36
N LEU A 164 -11.00 2.02 -4.33
CA LEU A 164 -11.95 1.72 -5.40
C LEU A 164 -11.45 2.38 -6.70
N THR A 165 -11.61 1.72 -7.84
CA THR A 165 -11.19 2.33 -9.10
C THR A 165 -11.80 3.73 -9.30
N MET A 166 -10.97 4.61 -9.83
CA MET A 166 -11.33 5.98 -10.19
C MET A 166 -11.88 6.06 -11.62
N ASP A 167 -11.84 4.95 -12.36
CA ASP A 167 -12.47 4.81 -13.66
C ASP A 167 -14.00 4.90 -13.50
N ARG A 168 -14.59 5.92 -14.12
CA ARG A 168 -15.94 6.37 -13.77
C ARG A 168 -17.02 5.59 -14.50
N ASP A 169 -16.81 5.30 -15.77
CA ASP A 169 -17.80 4.69 -16.65
C ASP A 169 -17.72 3.15 -16.65
N PHE A 170 -16.61 2.58 -16.19
CA PHE A 170 -16.45 1.12 -16.09
C PHE A 170 -17.58 0.42 -15.29
N PHE A 171 -18.15 1.12 -14.30
CA PHE A 171 -19.24 0.61 -13.46
C PHE A 171 -20.64 1.14 -13.84
N ASP A 172 -20.80 1.85 -14.96
CA ASP A 172 -22.09 2.46 -15.35
C ASP A 172 -23.19 1.41 -15.60
N ALA A 173 -22.80 0.19 -15.99
CA ALA A 173 -23.73 -0.91 -16.25
C ALA A 173 -24.12 -1.71 -14.99
N ASP A 174 -23.45 -1.47 -13.86
CA ASP A 174 -23.68 -2.20 -12.61
C ASP A 174 -24.91 -1.67 -11.85
N ASP A 175 -25.42 -2.48 -10.91
CA ASP A 175 -26.52 -2.05 -10.04
C ASP A 175 -26.08 -0.83 -9.22
N PRO A 176 -26.78 0.32 -9.28
CA PRO A 176 -26.44 1.51 -8.50
C PRO A 176 -26.51 1.28 -6.98
N ASN A 177 -27.15 0.20 -6.52
CA ASN A 177 -27.19 -0.21 -5.12
C ASN A 177 -26.06 -1.16 -4.73
N TYR A 178 -25.22 -1.60 -5.67
CA TYR A 178 -24.07 -2.43 -5.37
C TYR A 178 -23.02 -1.62 -4.62
N GLN A 179 -22.77 -2.00 -3.36
CA GLN A 179 -21.71 -1.39 -2.58
C GLN A 179 -20.36 -1.99 -2.94
N ARG A 180 -19.59 -1.25 -3.75
CA ARG A 180 -18.20 -1.60 -4.06
C ARG A 180 -17.35 -1.57 -2.78
N THR A 181 -16.45 -2.53 -2.65
CA THR A 181 -15.56 -2.67 -1.50
C THR A 181 -14.13 -2.95 -1.97
N ILE A 182 -13.18 -2.66 -1.09
CA ILE A 182 -11.76 -2.96 -1.32
C ILE A 182 -11.50 -4.39 -0.88
N TYR A 183 -10.81 -5.16 -1.71
CA TYR A 183 -10.40 -6.52 -1.37
C TYR A 183 -9.27 -6.49 -0.32
N ASN A 184 -9.34 -7.37 0.68
CA ASN A 184 -8.25 -7.61 1.60
C ASN A 184 -8.18 -9.09 2.00
N VAL A 185 -6.96 -9.61 2.22
CA VAL A 185 -6.74 -10.96 2.78
C VAL A 185 -5.43 -10.98 3.57
N PHE A 186 -5.46 -11.71 4.68
CA PHE A 186 -4.30 -11.99 5.53
C PHE A 186 -4.06 -13.50 5.51
N LEU A 187 -2.88 -13.91 5.08
CA LEU A 187 -2.43 -15.30 5.02
C LEU A 187 -1.34 -15.52 6.06
N ASN A 188 -1.25 -16.75 6.56
CA ASN A 188 -0.27 -17.19 7.56
C ASN A 188 -0.26 -16.38 8.87
N SER A 189 -1.37 -15.68 9.18
CA SER A 189 -1.54 -15.06 10.49
C SER A 189 -1.58 -16.14 11.59
N PRO A 190 -0.83 -15.98 12.70
CA PRO A 190 -0.84 -16.92 13.82
C PRO A 190 -2.14 -16.85 14.64
N ILE A 191 -2.96 -15.83 14.40
CA ILE A 191 -4.26 -15.62 15.03
C ILE A 191 -5.40 -15.67 14.00
N GLN A 192 -6.58 -16.04 14.46
CA GLN A 192 -7.79 -16.11 13.64
C GLN A 192 -8.80 -15.06 14.10
N PRO A 193 -9.54 -14.42 13.18
CA PRO A 193 -10.46 -13.36 13.55
C PRO A 193 -11.65 -13.92 14.32
N VAL A 194 -12.07 -13.22 15.38
CA VAL A 194 -13.30 -13.55 16.12
C VAL A 194 -14.54 -13.43 15.22
N GLN A 195 -14.55 -12.46 14.30
CA GLN A 195 -15.59 -12.28 13.31
C GLN A 195 -14.99 -11.81 11.97
N SER A 196 -15.14 -12.63 10.93
CA SER A 196 -14.61 -12.35 9.58
C SER A 196 -15.67 -11.88 8.57
N LYS A 197 -16.93 -11.73 8.99
CA LYS A 197 -18.05 -11.38 8.11
C LYS A 197 -18.83 -10.19 8.63
N ASN A 198 -19.40 -9.42 7.71
CA ASN A 198 -20.27 -8.28 8.02
C ASN A 198 -19.63 -7.26 8.98
N ARG A 199 -18.30 -7.11 8.92
CA ARG A 199 -17.56 -6.05 9.61
C ARG A 199 -17.47 -4.84 8.67
N ILE A 200 -17.48 -3.62 9.22
CA ILE A 200 -17.17 -2.40 8.46
C ILE A 200 -15.76 -1.97 8.83
N LEU A 201 -14.85 -1.97 7.86
CA LEU A 201 -13.43 -1.65 8.06
C LEU A 201 -12.99 -0.52 7.14
N THR A 202 -11.92 0.16 7.55
CA THR A 202 -11.25 1.22 6.78
C THR A 202 -9.75 0.97 6.74
N SER A 203 -9.02 1.74 5.93
CA SER A 203 -7.55 1.67 5.90
C SER A 203 -6.90 1.95 7.27
N LEU A 204 -7.58 2.68 8.16
CA LEU A 204 -7.10 2.96 9.52
C LEU A 204 -6.94 1.67 10.33
N ASP A 205 -7.80 0.67 10.10
CA ASP A 205 -7.81 -0.59 10.83
C ASP A 205 -6.67 -1.53 10.40
N LEU A 206 -6.08 -1.31 9.22
CA LEU A 206 -5.00 -2.16 8.70
C LEU A 206 -3.71 -2.06 9.53
N PHE A 207 -3.45 -0.92 10.17
CA PHE A 207 -2.23 -0.73 10.97
C PHE A 207 -2.17 -1.70 12.18
N PRO A 208 -3.10 -1.64 13.15
CA PRO A 208 -3.10 -2.61 14.25
C PRO A 208 -3.39 -4.05 13.79
N THR A 209 -4.16 -4.23 12.71
CA THR A 209 -4.46 -5.57 12.18
C THR A 209 -3.21 -6.24 11.60
N THR A 210 -2.34 -5.50 10.92
CA THR A 210 -1.09 -6.04 10.37
C THR A 210 -0.15 -6.47 11.49
N LEU A 211 -0.02 -5.66 12.55
CA LEU A 211 0.77 -6.03 13.73
C LEU A 211 0.22 -7.29 14.41
N ALA A 212 -1.10 -7.37 14.60
CA ALA A 212 -1.73 -8.55 15.16
C ALA A 212 -1.55 -9.79 14.28
N ALA A 213 -1.60 -9.63 12.94
CA ALA A 213 -1.31 -10.70 11.98
C ALA A 213 0.16 -11.17 11.99
N LEU A 214 1.07 -10.40 12.60
CA LEU A 214 2.45 -10.80 12.88
C LEU A 214 2.59 -11.45 14.28
N GLY A 215 1.51 -11.56 15.05
CA GLY A 215 1.51 -12.12 16.41
C GLY A 215 1.76 -11.08 17.51
N VAL A 216 1.75 -9.78 17.20
CA VAL A 216 1.94 -8.71 18.20
C VAL A 216 0.67 -8.52 19.02
N GLU A 217 0.81 -8.45 20.34
CA GLU A 217 -0.31 -8.09 21.23
C GLU A 217 -0.54 -6.57 21.20
N VAL A 218 -1.69 -6.16 20.66
CA VAL A 218 -2.09 -4.75 20.63
C VAL A 218 -2.92 -4.42 21.86
N LYS A 219 -2.35 -3.67 22.80
CA LYS A 219 -3.04 -3.30 24.04
C LYS A 219 -4.37 -2.59 23.75
N GLY A 220 -5.48 -3.19 24.20
CA GLY A 220 -6.82 -2.66 24.00
C GLY A 220 -7.30 -2.74 22.54
N GLU A 221 -6.64 -3.55 21.71
CA GLU A 221 -6.98 -3.82 20.31
C GLU A 221 -6.99 -2.58 19.42
N ARG A 222 -6.29 -1.51 19.81
CA ARG A 222 -6.32 -0.20 19.14
C ARG A 222 -4.94 0.42 19.04
N LEU A 223 -4.64 0.98 17.87
CA LEU A 223 -3.52 1.89 17.64
C LEU A 223 -4.01 3.04 16.77
N ALA A 224 -3.68 4.27 17.18
CA ALA A 224 -4.24 5.49 16.60
C ALA A 224 -5.77 5.41 16.46
N LEU A 225 -6.31 5.59 15.26
CA LEU A 225 -7.75 5.51 14.98
C LEU A 225 -8.20 4.10 14.54
N GLY A 226 -7.27 3.17 14.36
CA GLY A 226 -7.54 1.81 13.90
C GLY A 226 -7.91 0.83 15.01
N VAL A 227 -8.56 -0.25 14.62
CA VAL A 227 -8.86 -1.40 15.47
C VAL A 227 -8.29 -2.67 14.87
N ASN A 228 -7.74 -3.55 15.72
CA ASN A 228 -7.35 -4.90 15.31
C ASN A 228 -8.59 -5.69 14.88
N LEU A 229 -8.68 -6.00 13.58
CA LEU A 229 -9.80 -6.73 12.98
C LEU A 229 -9.86 -8.21 13.37
N PHE A 230 -8.80 -8.76 13.99
CA PHE A 230 -8.86 -10.10 14.58
C PHE A 230 -9.66 -10.14 15.88
N SER A 231 -9.86 -8.99 16.53
CA SER A 231 -10.62 -8.87 17.77
C SER A 231 -12.13 -8.72 17.54
N SER A 232 -12.92 -8.80 18.62
CA SER A 232 -14.35 -8.47 18.62
C SER A 232 -14.64 -6.97 18.82
N GLU A 233 -13.61 -6.13 18.97
CA GLU A 233 -13.81 -4.70 19.20
C GLU A 233 -14.38 -4.03 17.94
N PRO A 234 -15.45 -3.22 18.06
CA PRO A 234 -16.01 -2.56 16.88
C PRO A 234 -15.09 -1.44 16.40
N THR A 235 -14.91 -1.34 15.08
CA THR A 235 -14.16 -0.26 14.41
C THR A 235 -14.84 1.09 14.65
N LEU A 236 -14.15 2.19 14.35
CA LEU A 236 -14.81 3.50 14.39
C LEU A 236 -15.97 3.54 13.38
N ALA A 237 -15.78 3.01 12.18
CA ALA A 237 -16.82 2.97 11.14
C ALA A 237 -18.05 2.16 11.60
N GLU A 238 -17.88 1.09 12.36
CA GLU A 238 -18.99 0.31 12.95
C GLU A 238 -19.70 1.07 14.07
N LYS A 239 -18.96 1.84 14.87
CA LYS A 239 -19.51 2.59 16.01
C LYS A 239 -20.32 3.81 15.60
N ILE A 240 -19.79 4.61 14.67
CA ILE A 240 -20.37 5.91 14.32
C ILE A 240 -20.97 5.94 12.91
N GLY A 241 -20.75 4.90 12.10
CA GLY A 241 -21.13 4.86 10.69
C GLY A 241 -20.04 5.42 9.78
N PHE A 242 -19.91 4.83 8.58
CA PHE A 242 -18.87 5.20 7.61
C PHE A 242 -18.94 6.69 7.22
N ASP A 243 -20.14 7.20 6.88
CA ASP A 243 -20.31 8.59 6.45
C ASP A 243 -19.93 9.59 7.54
N ASN A 244 -20.31 9.30 8.79
CA ASN A 244 -19.95 10.16 9.92
C ASN A 244 -18.44 10.14 10.19
N LEU A 245 -17.80 8.98 10.07
CA LEU A 245 -16.34 8.87 10.16
C LEU A 245 -15.66 9.66 9.05
N TYR A 246 -16.13 9.52 7.81
CA TYR A 246 -15.61 10.28 6.66
C TYR A 246 -15.72 11.79 6.89
N GLN A 247 -16.89 12.29 7.29
CA GLN A 247 -17.08 13.72 7.59
C GLN A 247 -16.22 14.20 8.76
N ALA A 248 -15.95 13.34 9.76
CA ALA A 248 -15.06 13.68 10.86
C ALA A 248 -13.59 13.78 10.40
N LEU A 249 -13.13 12.88 9.53
CA LEU A 249 -11.76 12.88 9.00
C LEU A 249 -11.47 14.07 8.08
N MET A 250 -12.50 14.65 7.45
CA MET A 250 -12.38 15.84 6.61
C MET A 250 -12.28 17.15 7.41
N GLN A 251 -12.49 17.10 8.74
CA GLN A 251 -12.37 18.28 9.58
C GLN A 251 -10.91 18.58 9.93
N ARG A 252 -10.61 19.88 10.05
CA ARG A 252 -9.31 20.32 10.55
C ARG A 252 -9.08 19.83 11.98
N SER A 253 -7.86 19.40 12.27
CA SER A 253 -7.45 18.95 13.59
C SER A 253 -6.16 19.64 14.01
N ASP A 254 -6.24 20.50 15.02
CA ASP A 254 -5.04 21.15 15.59
C ASP A 254 -4.04 20.10 16.10
N PHE A 255 -4.52 18.94 16.57
CA PHE A 255 -3.65 17.84 16.95
C PHE A 255 -2.85 17.32 15.76
N TYR A 256 -3.51 17.08 14.63
CA TYR A 256 -2.87 16.61 13.40
C TYR A 256 -1.84 17.62 12.91
N ASP A 257 -2.23 18.89 12.81
CA ASP A 257 -1.39 19.98 12.33
C ASP A 257 -0.14 20.15 13.22
N GLN A 258 -0.33 20.19 14.53
CA GLN A 258 0.75 20.50 15.49
C GLN A 258 1.63 19.29 15.82
N ASN A 259 1.07 18.08 15.84
CA ASN A 259 1.80 16.90 16.35
C ASN A 259 2.23 15.96 15.24
N LEU A 260 1.47 15.81 14.14
CA LEU A 260 1.82 14.89 13.05
C LEU A 260 2.50 15.62 11.90
N MET A 261 1.89 16.71 11.41
CA MET A 261 2.43 17.52 10.31
C MET A 261 3.58 18.40 10.76
N GLN A 262 3.49 19.00 11.95
CA GLN A 262 4.49 19.90 12.54
C GLN A 262 4.92 21.02 11.56
N GLY A 263 3.99 21.56 10.79
CA GLY A 263 4.22 22.64 9.81
C GLY A 263 4.98 22.22 8.54
N THR A 264 5.16 20.92 8.26
CA THR A 264 5.85 20.45 7.04
C THR A 264 5.07 20.69 5.75
N ASP A 265 3.77 20.94 5.85
CA ASP A 265 2.88 21.40 4.79
C ASP A 265 2.97 22.90 4.51
N GLU A 266 3.32 23.72 5.52
CA GLU A 266 3.48 25.17 5.36
C GLU A 266 4.65 25.49 4.40
N ALA A 267 5.72 24.69 4.43
CA ALA A 267 6.87 24.81 3.52
C ALA A 267 6.53 24.55 2.03
N LEU A 268 5.30 24.15 1.72
CA LEU A 268 4.81 23.89 0.36
C LEU A 268 3.86 24.97 -0.16
N MET A 269 3.41 25.88 0.70
CA MET A 269 2.63 27.03 0.27
C MET A 269 3.59 28.01 -0.44
N PRO A 270 3.23 28.51 -1.64
CA PRO A 270 4.01 29.58 -2.25
C PRO A 270 4.07 30.77 -1.27
N GLU A 271 5.24 31.38 -1.10
CA GLU A 271 5.33 32.68 -0.43
C GLU A 271 4.27 33.59 -1.05
N GLU A 272 3.31 34.06 -0.24
CA GLU A 272 2.46 35.15 -0.68
C GLU A 272 3.39 36.29 -1.06
N SER A 273 3.37 36.68 -2.34
CA SER A 273 4.10 37.84 -2.82
C SER A 273 3.59 39.05 -2.05
N SER A 274 4.39 39.50 -1.08
CA SER A 274 4.18 40.76 -0.40
C SER A 274 4.49 41.88 -1.41
N ASP A 275 3.47 42.36 -2.10
CA ASP A 275 3.46 43.68 -2.76
C ASP A 275 2.93 44.75 -1.79
#